data_AF-A0A3C2DUH8-F1
#
_entry.id   AF-A0A3C2DUH8-F1
#
_cell.length_a   1.000
_cell.length_b   1.000
_cell.length_c   1.000
_cell.angle_alpha   90.00
_cell.angle_beta   90.00
_cell.angle_gamma   90.00
#
_symmetry.space_group_name_H-M   'P 1'
#
loop_
_entity.id
_entity.type
_entity.pdbx_description
1 polymer ?
#
loop_
_entity_poly.entity_id
_entity_poly.type
_entity_poly.pdbx_seq_one_letter_code
_entity_poly.pdbx_strand_id
1 'polypeptide(L)'
;MVLTKSKTKIKTSVVNGRPNFDIFVSCVADCTETSKIMNETFTPEVAENIKTASEKAVRKNIDETIKKCFTEFNKDPFGFDKRVKRADAEYYKAESGDWQSALQKAQYSITVTVKLRRAGDENMVPHS
;
A
#
# COMPACT_ATOMS: atom_id res chain seq x y z
N MET A 1 -15.78 -0.79 -10.48
CA MET A 1 -14.42 -0.22 -10.41
C MET A 1 -13.42 -1.35 -10.32
N VAL A 2 -12.35 -1.31 -11.12
CA VAL A 2 -11.30 -2.32 -11.15
C VAL A 2 -9.95 -1.63 -10.99
N LEU A 3 -9.05 -2.17 -10.15
CA LEU A 3 -7.66 -1.70 -10.07
C LEU A 3 -6.87 -2.31 -11.23
N THR A 4 -6.35 -1.47 -12.13
CA THR A 4 -5.68 -1.94 -13.36
C THR A 4 -4.17 -1.84 -13.30
N LYS A 5 -3.63 -0.97 -12.43
CA LYS A 5 -2.19 -0.87 -12.17
C LYS A 5 -1.94 -0.60 -10.70
N SER A 6 -0.87 -1.19 -10.16
CA SER A 6 -0.35 -0.86 -8.84
C SER A 6 1.17 -0.77 -8.89
N LYS A 7 1.72 0.19 -8.14
CA LYS A 7 3.15 0.33 -7.91
C LYS A 7 3.37 0.50 -6.42
N THR A 8 4.26 -0.31 -5.86
CA THR A 8 4.62 -0.26 -4.45
C THR A 8 6.05 0.18 -4.28
N LYS A 9 6.28 1.12 -3.37
CA LYS A 9 7.61 1.52 -2.90
C LYS A 9 7.66 1.32 -1.39
N ILE A 10 8.69 0.65 -0.91
CA ILE A 10 8.91 0.44 0.53
C ILE A 10 10.24 1.09 0.87
N LYS A 11 10.22 2.07 1.77
CA LYS A 11 11.45 2.57 2.41
C LYS A 11 11.65 1.80 3.71
N THR A 12 12.89 1.42 3.97
CA THR A 12 13.25 0.64 5.15
C THR A 12 14.32 1.36 5.91
N SER A 13 14.15 1.44 7.22
CA SER A 13 15.11 1.97 8.18
C SER A 13 15.07 1.14 9.46
N VAL A 14 16.06 1.33 10.32
CA VAL A 14 16.05 0.82 11.69
C VAL A 14 16.00 2.03 12.61
N VAL A 15 14.98 2.11 13.46
CA VAL A 15 14.76 3.24 14.38
C VAL A 15 14.68 2.69 15.79
N ASN A 16 15.57 3.14 16.69
CA ASN A 16 15.64 2.68 18.08
C ASN A 16 15.71 1.14 18.21
N GLY A 17 16.51 0.50 17.36
CA GLY A 17 16.68 -0.96 17.35
C GLY A 17 15.47 -1.75 16.83
N ARG A 18 14.55 -1.11 16.12
CA ARG A 18 13.37 -1.76 15.52
C ARG A 18 13.30 -1.51 14.02
N PRO A 19 12.93 -2.50 13.20
CA PRO A 19 12.69 -2.28 11.78
C PRO A 19 11.51 -1.33 11.59
N ASN A 20 11.64 -0.36 10.69
CA ASN A 20 10.58 0.55 10.28
C ASN A 20 10.37 0.47 8.76
N PHE A 21 9.11 0.37 8.33
CA PHE A 21 8.73 0.24 6.93
C PHE A 21 7.71 1.31 6.52
N ASP A 22 8.12 2.25 5.66
CA ASP A 22 7.19 3.19 5.04
C ASP A 22 6.74 2.65 3.68
N ILE A 23 5.48 2.24 3.62
CA ILE A 23 4.88 1.52 2.48
C ILE A 23 4.00 2.50 1.69
N PHE A 24 4.43 2.82 0.48
CA PHE A 24 3.72 3.68 -0.45
C PHE A 24 3.13 2.83 -1.57
N VAL A 25 1.82 2.88 -1.74
CA VAL A 25 1.10 2.17 -2.80
C VAL A 25 0.38 3.18 -3.68
N SER A 26 0.73 3.19 -4.97
CA SER A 26 0.03 4.00 -5.98
C SER A 26 -0.78 3.07 -6.88
N CYS A 27 -2.09 3.30 -6.95
CA CYS A 27 -3.02 2.51 -7.76
C CYS A 27 -3.64 3.35 -8.86
N VAL A 28 -3.93 2.73 -10.00
CA VAL A 28 -4.84 3.27 -11.01
C VAL A 28 -6.11 2.42 -10.98
N ALA A 29 -7.25 3.09 -10.89
CA ALA A 29 -8.54 2.46 -10.81
C ALA A 29 -9.43 2.93 -11.96
N ASP A 30 -9.91 1.98 -12.74
CA ASP A 30 -10.80 2.24 -13.87
C ASP A 30 -12.25 2.14 -13.38
N CYS A 31 -12.98 3.23 -13.59
CA CYS A 31 -14.42 3.27 -13.39
C CYS A 31 -15.12 2.86 -14.70
N THR A 32 -15.28 1.55 -14.90
CA THR A 32 -16.14 1.00 -15.96
C THR A 32 -17.60 1.14 -15.55
N GLU A 33 -18.44 1.55 -16.52
CA GLU A 33 -19.83 2.00 -16.41
C GLU A 33 -20.55 1.75 -15.09
N THR A 34 -20.95 2.84 -14.46
CA THR A 34 -21.81 2.74 -13.27
C THR A 34 -23.25 2.58 -13.73
N SER A 35 -23.68 1.35 -13.93
CA SER A 35 -25.09 0.99 -14.20
C SER A 35 -26.07 1.39 -13.09
N LYS A 36 -25.61 2.08 -12.04
CA LYS A 36 -26.44 2.70 -10.99
C LYS A 36 -26.26 4.21 -10.79
N ILE A 37 -25.31 4.86 -11.47
CA ILE A 37 -25.25 6.34 -11.55
C ILE A 37 -26.08 6.77 -12.77
N MET A 38 -27.32 6.27 -12.86
CA MET A 38 -28.27 6.75 -13.88
C MET A 38 -29.04 7.98 -13.39
N ASN A 39 -28.98 8.31 -12.10
CA ASN A 39 -29.71 9.46 -11.51
C ASN A 39 -28.82 10.46 -10.75
N GLU A 40 -27.54 10.18 -10.51
CA GLU A 40 -26.60 11.15 -9.91
C GLU A 40 -25.63 11.64 -11.00
N THR A 41 -25.38 12.94 -11.09
CA THR A 41 -24.34 13.45 -11.99
C THR A 41 -22.97 13.00 -11.47
N PHE A 42 -22.12 12.44 -12.33
CA PHE A 42 -20.72 12.16 -11.95
C PHE A 42 -19.97 13.49 -11.77
N THR A 43 -20.04 14.05 -10.57
CA THR A 43 -19.40 15.32 -10.19
C THR A 43 -17.98 15.09 -9.68
N PRO A 44 -17.14 16.14 -9.64
CA PRO A 44 -15.83 16.07 -8.97
C PRO A 44 -15.91 15.58 -7.52
N GLU A 45 -16.97 15.93 -6.80
CA GLU A 45 -17.21 15.48 -5.42
C GLU A 45 -17.45 13.96 -5.36
N VAL A 46 -18.30 13.43 -6.24
CA VAL A 46 -18.53 11.98 -6.35
C VAL A 46 -17.24 11.24 -6.70
N ALA A 47 -16.43 11.80 -7.61
CA ALA A 47 -15.13 11.24 -7.96
C ALA A 47 -14.16 11.21 -6.76
N GLU A 48 -14.06 12.30 -6.00
CA GLU A 48 -13.18 12.35 -4.83
C GLU A 48 -13.66 11.41 -3.70
N ASN A 49 -14.97 11.27 -3.52
CA ASN A 49 -15.55 10.30 -2.59
C ASN A 49 -15.19 8.85 -2.98
N ILE A 50 -15.31 8.50 -4.26
CA ILE A 50 -14.91 7.19 -4.78
C ILE A 50 -13.42 6.96 -4.58
N LYS A 51 -12.58 7.96 -4.88
CA LYS A 51 -11.13 7.90 -4.70
C LYS A 51 -10.76 7.64 -3.23
N THR A 52 -11.29 8.45 -2.32
CA THR A 52 -11.02 8.35 -0.88
C THR A 52 -11.50 7.01 -0.31
N ALA A 53 -12.69 6.55 -0.70
CA ALA A 53 -13.21 5.25 -0.28
C ALA A 53 -12.30 4.11 -0.77
N SER A 54 -11.79 4.22 -1.99
CA SER A 54 -10.86 3.24 -2.58
C SER A 54 -9.51 3.22 -1.88
N GLU A 55 -8.93 4.38 -1.59
CA GLU A 55 -7.68 4.50 -0.81
C GLU A 55 -7.82 3.86 0.56
N LYS A 56 -8.93 4.14 1.26
CA LYS A 56 -9.23 3.56 2.57
C LYS A 56 -9.39 2.03 2.50
N ALA A 57 -10.11 1.52 1.51
CA ALA A 57 -10.31 0.08 1.34
C ALA A 57 -9.00 -0.65 1.06
N VAL A 58 -8.19 -0.14 0.14
CA VAL A 58 -6.88 -0.73 -0.18
C VAL A 58 -5.93 -0.66 1.01
N ARG A 59 -5.86 0.49 1.70
CA ARG A 59 -5.05 0.64 2.91
C ARG A 59 -5.45 -0.38 3.97
N LYS A 60 -6.75 -0.52 4.24
CA LYS A 60 -7.28 -1.45 5.24
C LYS A 60 -6.90 -2.90 4.90
N ASN A 61 -7.06 -3.31 3.64
CA ASN A 61 -6.70 -4.67 3.22
C ASN A 61 -5.20 -4.95 3.39
N ILE A 62 -4.33 -3.98 3.06
CA ILE A 62 -2.88 -4.12 3.25
C ILE A 62 -2.55 -4.23 4.74
N ASP A 63 -3.12 -3.33 5.56
CA ASP A 63 -2.91 -3.28 7.01
C ASP A 63 -3.32 -4.61 7.68
N GLU A 64 -4.52 -5.11 7.39
CA GLU A 64 -5.01 -6.39 7.93
C GLU A 64 -4.14 -7.57 7.47
N THR A 65 -3.69 -7.57 6.23
CA THR A 65 -2.83 -8.65 5.71
C THR A 65 -1.46 -8.65 6.37
N ILE A 66 -0.82 -7.47 6.50
CA ILE A 66 0.47 -7.35 7.19
C ILE A 66 0.34 -7.76 8.65
N LYS A 67 -0.71 -7.28 9.34
CA LYS A 67 -0.98 -7.67 10.74
C LYS A 67 -1.09 -9.18 10.89
N LYS A 68 -1.94 -9.84 10.09
CA LYS A 68 -2.09 -11.30 10.13
C LYS A 68 -0.76 -12.03 9.92
N CYS A 69 0.03 -11.62 8.93
CA CYS A 69 1.34 -12.21 8.69
C CYS A 69 2.29 -12.04 9.89
N PHE A 70 2.32 -10.87 10.52
CA PHE A 70 3.25 -10.57 11.60
C PHE A 70 2.81 -11.20 12.93
N THR A 71 1.52 -11.14 13.27
CA THR A 71 1.01 -11.53 14.59
C THR A 71 0.47 -12.95 14.63
N GLU A 72 -0.32 -13.36 13.64
CA GLU A 72 -1.00 -14.67 13.65
C GLU A 72 -0.10 -15.76 13.07
N PHE A 73 0.50 -15.49 11.92
CA PHE A 73 1.34 -16.49 11.23
C PHE A 73 2.81 -16.42 11.65
N ASN A 74 3.26 -15.26 12.12
CA ASN A 74 4.66 -14.97 12.44
C ASN A 74 5.60 -15.34 11.27
N LYS A 75 5.20 -14.93 10.06
CA LYS A 75 5.91 -15.18 8.80
C LYS A 75 6.11 -13.88 8.04
N ASP A 76 7.19 -13.84 7.27
CA ASP A 76 7.51 -12.75 6.36
C ASP A 76 7.42 -13.21 4.88
N PRO A 77 6.20 -13.33 4.33
CA PRO A 77 6.03 -13.67 2.92
C PRO A 77 6.42 -12.52 1.97
N PHE A 78 6.64 -11.30 2.51
CA PHE A 78 6.90 -10.09 1.73
C PHE A 78 8.39 -9.82 1.53
N GLY A 79 9.26 -10.49 2.30
CA GLY A 79 10.71 -10.32 2.28
C GLY A 79 11.14 -8.98 2.90
N PHE A 80 10.53 -8.60 4.03
CA PHE A 80 10.97 -7.47 4.83
C PHE A 80 12.38 -7.69 5.40
N ASP A 81 12.74 -8.93 5.73
CA ASP A 81 14.07 -9.34 6.20
C ASP A 81 15.19 -8.89 5.25
N LYS A 82 15.02 -9.15 3.95
CA LYS A 82 15.96 -8.79 2.88
C LYS A 82 16.06 -7.28 2.71
N ARG A 83 14.98 -6.54 3.01
CA ARG A 83 14.99 -5.07 2.96
C ARG A 83 15.75 -4.50 4.14
N VAL A 84 15.57 -5.07 5.34
CA VAL A 84 16.36 -4.69 6.52
C VAL A 84 17.83 -4.98 6.27
N LYS A 85 18.19 -6.17 5.77
CA LYS A 85 19.58 -6.50 5.40
C LYS A 85 20.22 -5.49 4.46
N ARG A 86 19.46 -4.92 3.52
CA ARG A 86 19.94 -3.89 2.57
C ARG A 86 20.03 -2.51 3.20
N ALA A 87 19.15 -2.18 4.13
CA ALA A 87 19.12 -0.87 4.80
C ALA A 87 20.15 -0.79 5.93
N ASP A 88 20.31 -1.87 6.69
CA ASP A 88 21.21 -1.98 7.84
C ASP A 88 21.69 -3.43 7.99
N ALA A 89 22.89 -3.70 7.45
CA ALA A 89 23.48 -5.03 7.46
C ALA A 89 24.00 -5.44 8.84
N GLU A 90 24.35 -4.48 9.71
CA GLU A 90 24.85 -4.76 11.05
C GLU A 90 23.71 -5.19 11.97
N TYR A 91 22.62 -4.41 11.98
CA TYR A 91 21.39 -4.78 12.68
C TYR A 91 20.89 -6.16 12.23
N TYR A 92 20.84 -6.40 10.91
CA TYR A 92 20.38 -7.69 10.39
C TYR A 92 21.27 -8.84 10.86
N LYS A 93 22.60 -8.69 10.88
CA LYS A 93 23.49 -9.75 11.38
C LYS A 93 23.24 -10.04 12.86
N ALA A 94 22.95 -9.03 13.67
CA ALA A 94 22.67 -9.19 15.10
C ALA A 94 21.33 -9.88 15.37
N GLU A 95 20.27 -9.53 14.61
CA GLU A 95 18.89 -9.92 14.94
C GLU A 95 18.31 -11.01 14.02
N SER A 96 18.95 -11.35 12.90
CA SER A 96 18.41 -12.31 11.91
C SER A 96 18.24 -13.74 12.44
N GLY A 97 18.94 -14.10 13.52
CA GLY A 97 18.78 -15.40 14.18
C GLY A 97 17.40 -15.60 14.80
N ASP A 98 16.72 -14.52 15.16
CA ASP A 98 15.33 -14.51 15.64
C ASP A 98 14.52 -13.42 14.91
N TRP A 99 14.50 -13.55 13.58
CA TRP A 99 13.79 -12.60 12.71
C TRP A 99 12.30 -12.49 13.06
N GLN A 100 11.70 -13.57 13.53
CA GLN A 100 10.31 -13.60 13.99
C GLN A 100 10.07 -12.61 15.13
N SER A 101 10.91 -12.59 16.16
CA SER A 101 10.81 -11.61 17.24
C SER A 101 11.07 -10.18 16.78
N ALA A 102 12.00 -9.97 15.85
CA ALA A 102 12.24 -8.66 15.24
C ALA A 102 11.02 -8.17 14.44
N LEU A 103 10.35 -9.08 13.72
CA LEU A 103 9.16 -8.79 12.91
C LEU A 103 7.98 -8.37 13.78
N GLN A 104 7.77 -9.00 14.94
CA GLN A 104 6.71 -8.61 15.88
C GLN A 104 6.90 -7.20 16.48
N LYS A 105 8.15 -6.74 16.58
CA LYS A 105 8.51 -5.40 17.07
C LYS A 105 8.56 -4.35 15.97
N ALA A 106 8.46 -4.77 14.71
CA ALA A 106 8.59 -3.88 13.57
C ALA A 106 7.43 -2.87 13.50
N GLN A 107 7.78 -1.67 13.07
CA GLN A 107 6.83 -0.59 12.81
C GLN A 107 6.61 -0.44 11.31
N TYR A 108 5.41 -0.02 10.93
CA TYR A 108 5.15 0.31 9.55
C TYR A 108 4.10 1.41 9.42
N SER A 109 4.18 2.14 8.32
CA SER A 109 3.20 3.12 7.88
C SER A 109 2.74 2.77 6.46
N ILE A 110 1.45 3.00 6.16
CA ILE A 110 0.87 2.70 4.84
C ILE A 110 0.24 3.97 4.28
N THR A 111 0.77 4.45 3.15
CA THR A 111 0.19 5.53 2.37
C THR A 111 -0.30 4.95 1.05
N VAL A 112 -1.60 5.09 0.78
CA VAL A 112 -2.20 4.68 -0.49
C VAL A 112 -2.65 5.92 -1.24
N THR A 113 -2.37 5.97 -2.54
CA THR A 113 -2.88 6.99 -3.44
C THR A 113 -3.55 6.32 -4.63
N VAL A 114 -4.80 6.66 -4.89
CA VAL A 114 -5.56 6.14 -6.02
C VAL A 114 -5.72 7.23 -7.08
N LYS A 115 -5.40 6.91 -8.32
CA LYS A 115 -5.76 7.71 -9.49
C LYS A 115 -6.98 7.08 -10.14
N LEU A 116 -8.07 7.82 -10.22
CA LEU A 116 -9.25 7.40 -10.97
C LEU A 116 -9.02 7.68 -12.46
N ARG A 117 -9.39 6.72 -13.30
CA ARG A 117 -9.49 6.87 -14.74
C ARG A 117 -10.92 6.54 -15.16
N ARG A 118 -11.54 7.45 -15.92
CA ARG A 118 -12.88 7.25 -16.49
C ARG A 118 -12.75 6.56 -17.84
N ALA A 119 -13.61 5.59 -18.13
CA ALA A 119 -13.73 5.05 -19.48
C ALA A 119 -14.20 6.17 -20.43
N GLY A 120 -13.36 6.53 -21.41
CA GLY A 120 -13.58 7.63 -22.35
C GLY A 120 -12.58 8.79 -22.26
N ASP A 121 -11.79 8.90 -21.19
CA ASP A 121 -10.72 9.91 -21.08
C ASP A 121 -9.40 9.39 -21.68
N GLU A 122 -9.25 9.50 -23.00
CA GLU A 122 -7.98 9.22 -23.69
C GLU A 122 -6.92 10.33 -23.48
N ASN A 123 -7.24 11.46 -22.84
CA ASN A 123 -6.41 12.67 -22.85
C ASN A 123 -6.06 13.31 -21.47
N MET A 124 -5.94 12.54 -20.38
CA MET A 124 -5.32 13.05 -19.14
C MET A 124 -3.93 12.48 -18.88
N VAL A 125 -3.06 12.61 -19.89
CA VAL A 125 -1.60 12.63 -19.69
C VAL A 125 -1.25 14.07 -19.28
N PRO A 126 -0.60 14.32 -18.12
CA PRO A 126 -0.09 15.65 -17.85
C PRO A 126 1.01 15.95 -18.87
N HIS A 127 0.81 16.96 -19.70
CA HIS A 127 1.92 17.66 -20.34
C HIS A 127 2.54 18.59 -19.29
N SER A 128 3.85 18.36 -19.09
CA SER A 128 4.87 19.26 -18.52
C SER A 128 4.65 19.80 -17.11
#